data_AF-A0A945VBV5-F1
#
_entry.id   AF-A0A945VBV5-F1
#
_cell.length_a   1.000
_cell.length_b   1.000
_cell.length_c   1.000
_cell.angle_alpha   90.00
_cell.angle_beta   90.00
_cell.angle_gamma   90.00
#
_symmetry.space_group_name_H-M   'P 1'
#
loop_
_entity.id
_entity.type
_entity.pdbx_description
1 polymer ?
#
loop_
_entity_poly.entity_id
_entity_poly.type
_entity_poly.pdbx_seq_one_letter_code
_entity_poly.pdbx_strand_id
1 'polypeptide(L)'
;METLSENFCFGGTQGVFKHYSVSCKCDMTFAVYLPPQAKVNKVPVLWYLSGLTCTHENAMVKAAAQGWAAENGIALIFPDTSPRGENVP
;
A
#
# COMPACT_ATOMS: atom_id res chain seq x y z
N MET A 1 5.64 -13.37 -1.69
CA MET A 1 4.70 -12.26 -1.45
C MET A 1 3.32 -12.89 -1.33
N GLU A 2 2.59 -12.55 -0.28
CA GLU A 2 1.27 -13.08 0.05
C GLU A 2 0.24 -11.94 -0.02
N THR A 3 -0.90 -12.18 -0.67
CA THR A 3 -2.03 -11.25 -0.69
C THR A 3 -2.86 -11.47 0.57
N LEU A 4 -2.96 -10.45 1.43
CA LEU A 4 -3.77 -10.50 2.65
C LEU A 4 -5.22 -10.08 2.37
N SER A 5 -5.43 -9.08 1.52
CA SER A 5 -6.76 -8.64 1.11
C SER A 5 -6.73 -7.86 -0.20
N GLU A 6 -7.86 -7.86 -0.91
CA GLU A 6 -8.10 -7.00 -2.07
C GLU A 6 -9.55 -6.49 -2.04
N ASN A 7 -9.74 -5.21 -2.33
CA ASN A 7 -11.04 -4.56 -2.34
C ASN A 7 -11.18 -3.72 -3.62
N PHE A 8 -12.35 -3.79 -4.24
CA PHE A 8 -12.69 -2.86 -5.32
C PHE A 8 -12.82 -1.43 -4.76
N CYS A 9 -12.18 -0.45 -5.40
CA CYS A 9 -12.16 0.93 -4.92
C CYS A 9 -12.00 1.92 -6.09
N PHE A 10 -13.01 2.78 -6.32
CA PHE A 10 -13.03 3.79 -7.41
C PHE A 10 -12.62 3.24 -8.79
N GLY A 11 -13.11 2.06 -9.18
CA GLY A 11 -12.77 1.43 -10.46
C GLY A 11 -11.43 0.68 -10.49
N GLY A 12 -10.58 0.92 -9.48
CA GLY A 12 -9.32 0.25 -9.22
C GLY A 12 -9.40 -0.83 -8.14
N THR A 13 -8.24 -1.25 -7.65
CA THR A 13 -8.09 -2.27 -6.61
C THR A 13 -7.21 -1.74 -5.49
N GLN A 14 -7.72 -1.79 -4.25
CA GLN A 14 -6.94 -1.59 -3.04
C GLN A 14 -6.51 -2.95 -2.50
N GLY A 15 -5.22 -3.27 -2.59
CA GLY A 15 -4.63 -4.50 -2.06
C GLY A 15 -3.80 -4.26 -0.81
N VAL A 16 -3.70 -5.29 0.04
CA VAL A 16 -2.79 -5.38 1.17
C VAL A 16 -1.96 -6.66 1.03
N PHE A 17 -0.65 -6.53 1.14
CA PHE A 17 0.30 -7.60 0.87
C PHE A 17 1.31 -7.74 2.00
N LYS A 18 1.78 -8.97 2.19
CA LYS A 18 2.86 -9.31 3.11
C LYS A 18 4.03 -9.93 2.35
N HIS A 19 5.25 -9.58 2.71
CA HIS A 19 6.44 -10.24 2.21
C HIS A 19 7.54 -10.26 3.25
N TYR A 20 8.40 -11.28 3.19
CA TYR A 20 9.65 -11.26 3.92
C TYR A 20 10.57 -10.18 3.34
N SER A 21 11.00 -9.24 4.17
CA SER A 21 11.94 -8.18 3.82
C SER A 21 13.34 -8.58 4.23
N VAL A 22 14.23 -8.75 3.26
CA VAL A 22 15.66 -9.03 3.53
C VAL A 22 16.32 -7.88 4.30
N SER A 23 15.97 -6.64 3.98
CA SER A 23 16.53 -5.45 4.63
C SER A 23 16.09 -5.32 6.10
N CYS A 24 14.82 -5.65 6.40
CA CYS A 24 14.27 -5.56 7.75
C CYS A 24 14.40 -6.87 8.56
N LYS A 25 14.74 -7.98 7.89
CA LYS A 25 14.85 -9.33 8.46
C LYS A 25 13.57 -9.84 9.14
N CYS A 26 12.40 -9.37 8.69
CA CYS A 26 11.09 -9.79 9.17
C CYS A 26 10.06 -9.75 8.05
N ASP A 27 8.88 -10.29 8.30
CA ASP A 27 7.72 -10.05 7.43
C ASP A 27 7.26 -8.59 7.56
N MET A 28 6.98 -7.97 6.41
CA MET A 28 6.52 -6.60 6.29
C MET A 28 5.18 -6.58 5.56
N THR A 29 4.25 -5.75 6.04
CA THR A 29 2.94 -5.54 5.40
C THR A 29 2.88 -4.15 4.78
N PHE A 30 2.38 -4.06 3.55
CA PHE A 30 2.19 -2.81 2.83
C PHE A 30 0.88 -2.85 2.04
N ALA A 31 0.35 -1.69 1.72
CA ALA A 31 -0.84 -1.56 0.87
C ALA A 31 -0.51 -0.91 -0.46
N VAL A 32 -1.24 -1.30 -1.51
CA VAL A 32 -1.13 -0.72 -2.85
C VAL A 32 -2.52 -0.40 -3.37
N TYR A 33 -2.72 0.82 -3.82
CA TYR A 33 -3.85 1.17 -4.68
C TYR A 33 -3.40 1.15 -6.14
N LEU A 34 -4.04 0.31 -6.95
CA LEU A 34 -3.89 0.29 -8.41
C LEU A 34 -5.10 0.97 -9.06
N PRO A 35 -4.91 2.08 -9.79
CA PRO A 35 -6.01 2.79 -10.44
C PRO A 35 -6.52 1.99 -11.67
N PRO A 36 -7.73 2.27 -12.19
CA PRO A 36 -8.30 1.50 -13.31
C PRO A 36 -7.40 1.45 -14.56
N GLN A 37 -6.61 2.50 -14.81
CA GLN A 37 -5.68 2.61 -15.93
C GLN A 37 -4.53 1.58 -15.85
N ALA A 38 -4.20 1.09 -14.65
CA ALA A 38 -3.17 0.09 -14.44
C ALA A 38 -3.51 -1.28 -15.04
N LYS A 39 -4.78 -1.51 -15.41
CA LYS A 39 -5.23 -2.73 -16.12
C LYS A 39 -4.70 -2.82 -17.55
N VAL A 40 -4.32 -1.69 -18.15
CA VAL A 40 -3.94 -1.59 -19.57
C VAL A 40 -2.54 -1.03 -19.73
N ASN A 41 -2.15 -0.05 -18.91
CA ASN A 41 -0.89 0.67 -19.04
C ASN A 41 -0.10 0.67 -17.73
N LYS A 42 1.22 0.87 -17.83
CA LYS A 42 2.02 1.25 -16.66
C LYS A 42 1.60 2.64 -16.19
N VAL A 43 1.52 2.81 -14.88
CA VAL A 43 1.15 4.08 -14.23
C VAL A 43 2.30 4.58 -13.36
N PRO A 44 2.44 5.90 -13.18
CA PRO A 44 3.36 6.45 -12.18
C PRO A 44 2.96 6.00 -10.76
N VAL A 45 3.95 5.96 -9.88
CA VAL A 45 3.79 5.51 -8.49
C VAL A 45 4.11 6.65 -7.54
N LEU A 46 3.23 6.90 -6.57
CA LEU A 46 3.46 7.77 -5.43
C LEU A 46 3.64 6.92 -4.16
N TRP A 47 4.75 7.13 -3.47
CA TRP A 47 5.03 6.52 -2.17
C TRP A 47 4.57 7.46 -1.05
N TYR A 48 3.62 7.00 -0.23
CA TYR A 48 3.16 7.75 0.93
C TYR A 48 3.79 7.19 2.20
N LEU A 49 4.63 7.99 2.86
CA LEU A 49 5.30 7.61 4.10
C LEU A 49 4.50 8.14 5.30
N SER A 50 3.84 7.23 6.02
CA SER A 50 3.08 7.58 7.22
C SER A 50 3.97 8.03 8.38
N GLY A 51 3.39 8.78 9.32
CA GLY A 51 4.07 9.29 10.52
C GLY A 51 4.12 8.30 11.68
N LEU A 52 4.56 8.78 12.85
CA LEU A 52 4.63 8.02 14.10
C LEU A 52 3.30 7.30 14.41
N THR A 53 3.40 6.13 15.05
CA THR A 53 2.30 5.24 15.47
C THR A 53 1.39 4.68 14.37
N CYS A 54 1.63 5.03 13.10
CA CYS A 54 0.84 4.53 11.98
C CYS A 54 1.33 3.18 11.44
N THR A 55 0.45 2.52 10.70
CA THR A 55 0.75 1.39 9.81
C THR A 55 0.42 1.77 8.36
N HIS A 56 0.48 0.79 7.44
CA HIS A 56 -0.02 0.92 6.07
C HIS A 56 -1.52 1.31 6.02
N GLU A 57 -2.30 0.92 7.04
CA GLU A 57 -3.76 1.06 7.04
C GLU A 57 -4.21 2.51 7.29
N ASN A 58 -3.49 3.27 8.12
CA ASN A 58 -3.93 4.59 8.55
C ASN A 58 -4.21 5.53 7.38
N ALA A 59 -3.23 5.73 6.50
CA ALA A 59 -3.36 6.61 5.35
C ALA A 59 -4.23 5.97 4.25
N MET A 60 -4.10 4.66 4.04
CA MET A 60 -4.94 3.91 3.11
C MET A 60 -6.43 4.13 3.38
N VAL A 61 -6.87 4.07 4.64
CA VAL A 61 -8.30 4.18 4.99
C VAL A 61 -8.74 5.64 5.15
N LYS A 62 -7.91 6.50 5.73
CA LYS A 62 -8.36 7.83 6.20
C LYS A 62 -7.97 9.00 5.31
N ALA A 63 -7.04 8.84 4.36
CA ALA A 63 -6.60 9.95 3.51
C ALA A 63 -7.57 10.25 2.36
N ALA A 64 -8.50 9.35 2.05
CA ALA A 64 -9.42 9.43 0.91
C ALA A 64 -8.69 9.69 -0.45
N ALA A 65 -7.46 9.20 -0.58
CA ALA A 65 -6.58 9.51 -1.72
C ALA A 65 -6.92 8.70 -2.99
N GLN A 66 -7.60 7.56 -2.86
CA GLN A 66 -7.87 6.62 -3.97
C GLN A 66 -8.73 7.25 -5.06
N GLY A 67 -9.71 8.09 -4.72
CA GLY A 67 -10.53 8.78 -5.71
C GLY A 67 -9.69 9.67 -6.62
N TRP A 68 -8.86 10.53 -6.02
CA TRP A 68 -7.92 11.39 -6.75
C TRP A 68 -6.90 10.59 -7.57
N ALA A 69 -6.37 9.51 -7.00
CA ALA A 69 -5.43 8.62 -7.67
C ALA A 69 -6.06 7.91 -8.88
N ALA A 70 -7.34 7.53 -8.80
CA ALA A 70 -8.09 6.96 -9.90
C ALA A 70 -8.27 7.95 -11.06
N GLU A 71 -8.66 9.18 -10.75
CA GLU A 71 -8.87 10.24 -11.74
C GLU A 71 -7.58 10.58 -12.50
N ASN A 72 -6.45 10.56 -11.81
CA ASN A 72 -5.14 10.95 -12.37
C ASN A 72 -4.29 9.76 -12.85
N GLY A 73 -4.78 8.53 -12.68
CA GLY A 73 -4.05 7.32 -13.08
C GLY A 73 -2.72 7.15 -12.35
N ILE A 74 -2.71 7.35 -11.03
CA ILE A 74 -1.53 7.22 -10.17
C ILE A 74 -1.71 6.00 -9.25
N ALA A 75 -0.71 5.13 -9.16
CA ALA A 75 -0.68 4.09 -8.14
C ALA A 75 -0.16 4.65 -6.81
N LEU A 76 -0.76 4.24 -5.70
CA LEU A 76 -0.34 4.63 -4.35
C LEU A 76 0.28 3.43 -3.63
N ILE A 77 1.41 3.64 -2.95
CA ILE A 77 2.00 2.63 -2.07
C ILE A 77 2.11 3.17 -0.66
N PHE A 78 1.60 2.40 0.30
CA PHE A 78 1.61 2.68 1.74
C PHE A 78 2.41 1.58 2.46
N PRO A 79 3.72 1.75 2.67
CA PRO A 79 4.50 0.83 3.52
C PRO A 79 4.12 0.96 5.00
N ASP A 80 4.47 -0.04 5.81
CA ASP A 80 4.52 0.13 7.27
C ASP A 80 5.62 1.14 7.67
N THR A 81 5.55 1.65 8.89
CA THR A 81 6.47 2.69 9.39
C THR A 81 7.72 2.12 10.05
N SER A 82 7.72 0.84 10.41
CA SER A 82 8.84 0.13 11.02
C SER A 82 8.72 -1.39 10.84
N PRO A 83 9.79 -2.17 11.06
CA PRO A 83 9.71 -3.62 11.21
C PRO A 83 8.73 -4.03 12.33
N ARG A 84 8.13 -5.22 12.21
CA ARG A 84 7.18 -5.79 13.18
C ARG A 84 7.52 -7.26 13.51
N GLY A 85 7.26 -7.69 14.74
CA GLY A 85 7.44 -9.08 15.20
C GLY A 85 8.25 -9.19 16.48
N GLU A 86 8.24 -10.36 17.11
CA GLU A 86 8.90 -10.61 18.42
C GLU A 86 10.43 -10.44 18.36
N ASN A 87 11.04 -10.64 17.19
CA ASN A 87 12.49 -10.56 17.00
C ASN A 87 12.95 -9.22 16.41
N VAL A 88 12.09 -8.20 16.42
CA VAL A 88 12.43 -6.85 15.99
C VAL A 88 13.04 -6.08 17.19
N PRO A 89 14.20 -5.42 17.03
CA PRO A 89 14.83 -4.64 18.10
C PRO A 89 13.96 -3.51 18.65
#